data_AF-A0AAD3NII4-F1
#
_entry.id   AF-A0AAD3NII4-F1
#
_cell.length_a   1.000
_cell.length_b   1.000
_cell.length_c   1.000
_cell.angle_alpha   90.00
_cell.angle_beta   90.00
_cell.angle_gamma   90.00
#
_symmetry.space_group_name_H-M   'P 1'
#
loop_
_entity.id
_entity.type
_entity.pdbx_description
1 polymer ?
#
loop_
_entity_poly.entity_id
_entity_poly.type
_entity_poly.pdbx_seq_one_letter_code
_entity_poly.pdbx_strand_id
1 'polypeptide(L)'
;MLDVVSILDPVKKSVVQFFERFVHKGQTCLVFEKLDRSLFDLLDEREGRPLSLNEIRPVAHQLLTAFDALKGIGVVHSDLKPDNVMLVNHS
;
A
#
# COMPACT_ATOMS: atom_id res chain seq x y z
N MET A 1 -11.64 7.09 8.80
CA MET A 1 -10.24 7.02 8.31
C MET A 1 -10.21 6.46 6.90
N LEU A 2 -10.63 5.21 6.68
CA LEU A 2 -10.66 4.61 5.33
C LEU A 2 -11.56 5.38 4.35
N ASP A 3 -12.68 5.94 4.81
CA ASP A 3 -13.56 6.80 4.00
C ASP A 3 -12.90 8.14 3.59
N VAL A 4 -11.87 8.59 4.32
CA VAL A 4 -11.07 9.79 3.97
C VAL A 4 -9.91 9.42 3.05
N VAL A 5 -9.50 8.16 3.04
CA VAL A 5 -8.47 7.68 2.11
C VAL A 5 -9.09 7.33 0.75
N SER A 6 -10.36 6.90 0.70
CA SER A 6 -11.05 6.56 -0.55
C SER A 6 -11.26 7.74 -1.52
N ILE A 7 -11.13 8.99 -1.06
CA ILE A 7 -11.11 10.17 -1.94
C ILE A 7 -9.80 10.33 -2.72
N LEU A 8 -8.77 9.54 -2.39
CA LEU A 8 -7.50 9.53 -3.10
C LEU A 8 -7.61 8.61 -4.33
N ASP A 9 -7.23 9.12 -5.50
CA ASP A 9 -7.04 8.31 -6.70
C ASP A 9 -5.83 7.37 -6.48
N PRO A 10 -6.04 6.04 -6.39
CA PRO A 10 -5.00 5.05 -6.06
C PRO A 10 -3.84 5.06 -7.06
N VAL A 11 -4.20 5.13 -8.35
CA VAL A 11 -3.28 5.05 -9.48
C VAL A 11 -2.37 6.27 -9.52
N LYS A 12 -2.87 7.44 -9.09
CA LYS A 12 -2.08 8.67 -9.03
C LYS A 12 -1.32 8.86 -7.74
N LYS A 13 -1.69 8.17 -6.65
CA LYS A 13 -1.21 8.49 -5.29
C LYS A 13 -0.51 7.35 -4.57
N SER A 14 -0.36 6.17 -5.19
CA SER A 14 0.35 5.02 -4.60
C SER A 14 -0.21 4.60 -3.23
N VAL A 15 -1.53 4.70 -3.06
CA VAL A 15 -2.28 4.26 -1.88
C VAL A 15 -3.33 3.26 -2.36
N VAL A 16 -3.48 2.14 -1.65
CA VAL A 16 -4.44 1.09 -2.00
C VAL A 16 -5.88 1.63 -2.06
N GLN A 17 -6.62 1.21 -3.08
CA GLN A 17 -8.03 1.54 -3.23
C GLN A 17 -8.87 0.78 -2.21
N PHE A 18 -9.60 1.54 -1.40
CA PHE A 18 -10.67 1.03 -0.57
C PHE A 18 -12.01 1.13 -1.32
N PHE A 19 -12.73 0.02 -1.45
CA PHE A 19 -14.02 -0.01 -2.15
C PHE A 19 -15.18 0.14 -1.17
N GLU A 20 -15.27 -0.71 -0.16
CA GLU A 20 -16.39 -0.72 0.75
C GLU A 20 -16.08 -1.38 2.10
N ARG A 21 -16.95 -1.09 3.08
CA ARG A 21 -17.00 -1.73 4.39
C ARG A 21 -18.40 -2.26 4.63
N PHE A 22 -18.48 -3.51 5.06
CA PHE A 22 -19.73 -4.14 5.48
C PHE A 22 -19.53 -4.99 6.73
N VAL A 23 -20.64 -5.47 7.31
CA VAL A 23 -20.62 -6.39 8.45
C VAL A 23 -21.16 -7.74 8.00
N HIS A 24 -20.40 -8.80 8.21
CA HIS A 24 -20.81 -10.17 7.93
C HIS A 24 -20.60 -11.03 9.16
N LYS A 25 -21.66 -11.71 9.63
CA LYS A 25 -21.65 -12.57 10.82
C LYS A 25 -21.05 -11.87 12.07
N GLY A 26 -21.33 -10.58 12.24
CA GLY A 26 -20.84 -9.78 13.36
C GLY A 26 -19.39 -9.30 13.23
N GLN A 27 -18.69 -9.62 12.14
CA GLN A 27 -17.33 -9.14 11.86
C GLN A 27 -17.35 -8.00 10.84
N THR A 28 -16.48 -7.00 11.05
CA THR A 28 -16.28 -5.93 10.07
C THR A 28 -15.39 -6.45 8.94
N CYS A 29 -15.87 -6.37 7.71
CA CYS A 29 -15.15 -6.72 6.50
C CYS A 29 -14.81 -5.45 5.72
N LEU A 30 -13.60 -5.43 5.16
CA LEU A 30 -13.08 -4.33 4.35
C LEU A 30 -12.69 -4.88 2.99
N VAL A 31 -13.14 -4.22 1.92
CA VAL A 31 -12.85 -4.62 0.54
C VAL A 31 -11.92 -3.61 -0.08
N PHE A 32 -10.84 -4.12 -0.68
CA PHE A 32 -9.81 -3.34 -1.34
C PHE A 32 -9.58 -3.84 -2.77
N GLU A 33 -8.87 -3.06 -3.57
CA GLU A 33 -8.31 -3.58 -4.82
C GLU A 33 -7.40 -4.80 -4.56
N LYS A 34 -7.44 -5.76 -5.49
CA LYS A 34 -6.55 -6.91 -5.43
C LYS A 34 -5.19 -6.49 -5.99
N LEU A 35 -4.16 -6.56 -5.15
CA LEU A 35 -2.76 -6.37 -5.53
C LEU A 35 -2.05 -7.74 -5.57
N ASP A 36 -0.74 -7.70 -5.84
CA ASP A 36 0.13 -8.87 -5.81
C ASP A 36 0.68 -9.10 -4.39
N ARG A 37 1.86 -9.69 -4.27
CA ARG A 37 2.61 -9.86 -3.01
C ARG A 37 3.14 -8.56 -2.42
N SER A 38 3.46 -8.59 -1.13
CA SER A 38 4.11 -7.48 -0.42
C SER A 38 5.61 -7.39 -0.71
N LEU A 39 6.21 -6.26 -0.33
CA LEU A 39 7.66 -6.09 -0.38
C LEU A 39 8.38 -7.05 0.59
N PHE A 40 7.72 -7.41 1.69
CA PHE A 40 8.21 -8.44 2.60
C PHE A 40 8.29 -9.81 1.91
N ASP A 41 7.22 -10.23 1.26
CA ASP A 41 7.17 -11.51 0.53
C ASP A 41 8.25 -11.57 -0.56
N LEU A 42 8.47 -10.46 -1.29
CA LEU A 42 9.54 -10.37 -2.28
C LEU A 42 10.94 -10.57 -1.67
N LEU A 43 11.18 -10.04 -0.47
CA LEU A 43 12.45 -10.21 0.22
C LEU A 43 12.63 -11.64 0.73
N ASP A 44 11.56 -12.27 1.19
CA ASP A 44 11.56 -13.67 1.64
C ASP A 44 11.86 -14.62 0.47
N GLU A 45 11.21 -14.43 -0.69
CA GLU A 45 11.50 -15.17 -1.93
C GLU A 45 12.96 -15.01 -2.41
N ARG A 46 13.58 -13.88 -2.07
CA ARG A 46 14.97 -13.58 -2.38
C ARG A 46 15.95 -14.18 -1.36
N GLU A 47 15.47 -14.92 -0.37
CA GLU A 47 16.24 -15.45 0.76
C GLU A 47 16.93 -14.33 1.54
N GLY A 48 16.24 -13.20 1.70
CA GLY A 48 16.76 -12.00 2.37
C GLY A 48 17.81 -11.23 1.57
N ARG A 49 18.06 -11.58 0.30
CA ARG A 49 18.98 -10.80 -0.54
C ARG A 49 18.46 -9.38 -0.78
N PRO A 50 19.29 -8.35 -0.54
CA PRO A 50 18.86 -6.97 -0.59
C PRO A 50 18.43 -6.55 -2.00
N LEU A 51 17.48 -5.62 -2.05
CA LEU A 51 17.12 -4.94 -3.28
C LEU A 51 18.28 -4.06 -3.74
N SER A 52 18.51 -4.01 -5.05
CA SER A 52 19.47 -3.07 -5.63
C SER A 52 18.96 -1.63 -5.52
N LEU A 53 19.85 -0.65 -5.63
CA LEU A 53 19.44 0.76 -5.67
C LEU A 53 18.45 1.07 -6.80
N ASN A 54 18.53 0.34 -7.91
CA ASN A 54 17.60 0.52 -9.04
C ASN A 54 16.19 0.01 -8.71
N GLU A 55 16.07 -0.98 -7.82
CA GLU A 55 14.79 -1.48 -7.32
C GLU A 55 14.25 -0.62 -6.16
N ILE A 56 15.12 -0.10 -5.29
CA ILE A 56 14.73 0.73 -4.15
C ILE A 56 14.21 2.10 -4.57
N ARG A 57 14.87 2.77 -5.54
CA ARG A 57 14.50 4.13 -5.97
C ARG A 57 13.02 4.29 -6.38
N PRO A 58 12.44 3.43 -7.26
CA PRO A 58 11.04 3.58 -7.63
C PRO A 58 10.09 3.36 -6.45
N VAL A 59 10.38 2.39 -5.56
CA VAL A 59 9.59 2.16 -4.33
C VAL A 59 9.62 3.40 -3.44
N ALA A 60 10.80 3.96 -3.18
CA ALA A 60 10.95 5.16 -2.37
C ALA A 60 10.20 6.36 -2.96
N HIS A 61 10.27 6.55 -4.29
CA HIS A 61 9.52 7.61 -4.97
C HIS A 61 8.00 7.45 -4.80
N GLN A 62 7.47 6.24 -4.96
CA GLN A 62 6.04 5.96 -4.77
C GLN A 62 5.60 6.16 -3.31
N LEU A 63 6.41 5.75 -2.34
CA LEU A 63 6.15 6.02 -0.92
C LEU A 63 6.08 7.52 -0.62
N LEU A 64 6.99 8.32 -1.19
CA LEU A 64 6.97 9.77 -1.03
C LEU A 64 5.71 10.39 -1.65
N THR A 65 5.28 9.94 -2.83
CA THR A 65 4.01 10.33 -3.43
C THR A 65 2.82 10.02 -2.53
N ALA A 66 2.80 8.83 -1.92
CA ALA A 66 1.76 8.43 -0.98
C ALA A 66 1.74 9.31 0.28
N PHE A 67 2.91 9.62 0.84
CA PHE A 67 3.00 10.49 2.02
C PHE A 67 2.60 11.93 1.75
N ASP A 68 2.93 12.47 0.58
CA ASP A 68 2.47 13.80 0.19
C ASP A 68 0.94 13.85 0.08
N ALA A 69 0.34 12.82 -0.52
CA ALA A 69 -1.10 12.67 -0.59
C ALA A 69 -1.76 12.56 0.80
N LEU A 70 -1.23 11.72 1.69
CA LEU A 70 -1.75 11.55 3.05
C LEU A 70 -1.60 12.83 3.88
N LYS A 71 -0.47 13.53 3.75
CA LYS A 71 -0.24 14.84 4.37
C LYS A 71 -1.28 15.85 3.92
N GLY A 72 -1.63 15.87 2.63
CA GLY A 72 -2.65 16.76 2.06
C GLY A 72 -4.05 16.59 2.68
N ILE A 73 -4.33 15.43 3.27
CA ILE A 73 -5.60 15.13 3.96
C ILE A 73 -5.45 15.03 5.48
N GLY A 74 -4.28 15.38 6.04
CA GLY A 74 -4.02 15.36 7.48
C GLY A 74 -3.96 13.95 8.10
N VAL A 75 -3.62 12.93 7.31
CA VAL A 75 -3.54 11.53 7.77
C VAL A 75 -2.08 11.10 7.92
N VAL A 76 -1.79 10.33 8.96
CA VAL A 76 -0.50 9.67 9.19
C VAL A 76 -0.71 8.16 9.16
N HIS A 77 0.09 7.42 8.39
CA HIS A 77 -0.05 5.96 8.26
C HIS A 77 0.24 5.19 9.57
N SER A 78 1.20 5.68 10.37
CA SER A 78 1.68 5.15 11.66
C SER A 78 2.25 3.73 11.73
N ASP A 79 1.97 2.86 10.75
CA ASP A 79 2.50 1.47 10.70
C ASP A 79 3.22 1.13 9.39
N LEU A 80 4.11 2.01 8.91
CA LEU A 80 4.83 1.74 7.65
C LEU A 80 5.89 0.65 7.85
N LYS A 81 5.76 -0.44 7.11
CA LYS A 81 6.68 -1.60 7.09
C LYS A 81 6.59 -2.35 5.75
N PRO A 82 7.54 -3.23 5.40
CA PRO A 82 7.55 -3.94 4.13
C PRO A 82 6.26 -4.74 3.84
N ASP A 83 5.61 -5.28 4.86
CA ASP A 83 4.34 -6.02 4.77
C ASP A 83 3.18 -5.14 4.25
N ASN A 84 3.26 -3.83 4.48
CA ASN A 84 2.23 -2.85 4.11
C ASN A 84 2.57 -2.12 2.80
N VAL A 85 3.59 -2.57 2.05
CA VAL A 85 3.94 -2.06 0.73
C VAL A 85 3.70 -3.16 -0.29
N MET A 86 2.66 -2.99 -1.11
CA MET A 86 2.18 -4.00 -2.03
C MET A 86 2.67 -3.72 -3.45
N LEU A 87 2.97 -4.78 -4.20
CA LEU A 87 3.33 -4.68 -5.62
C LEU A 87 2.06 -4.76 -6.48
N VAL A 88 2.03 -4.02 -7.59
CA VAL A 88 0.83 -3.94 -8.45
C VAL A 88 0.80 -5.05 -9.50
N ASN A 89 1.92 -5.26 -10.22
CA ASN A 89 2.04 -6.31 -11.25
C ASN A 89 3.45 -6.90 -11.25
N HIS A 90 3.61 -8.17 -10.87
CA HIS A 90 4.81 -8.97 -11.15
C HIS A 90 4.55 -10.16 -12.09
N SER A 91 3.44 -10.16 -12.82
CA SER A 91 3.12 -11.13 -13.89
C SER A 91 3.36 -10.56 -15.28
#